data_AF-A0A941VYL1-F1
#
_entry.id   AF-A0A941VYL1-F1
#
_cell.length_a   1.000
_cell.length_b   1.000
_cell.length_c   1.000
_cell.angle_alpha   90.00
_cell.angle_beta   90.00
_cell.angle_gamma   90.00
#
_symmetry.space_group_name_H-M   'P 1'
#
loop_
_entity.id
_entity.type
_entity.pdbx_description
1 polymer ?
#
loop_
_entity_poly.entity_id
_entity_poly.type
_entity_poly.pdbx_seq_one_letter_code
_entity_poly.pdbx_strand_id
1 'polypeptide(L)'
;MNRTRWLYPLSALLLLGAAPLDALARIKLTTLPVRERVEIQLDHPQLALVEEERIVPLVKGVNQVDFSWANTRIDPDTLVLRILPPPADQPLDAKVLSVSYPPNENALVWAVAASTSGAARVRISYVLGRLSKDFHYRAVADHDEKTLNLAQYLRVNNNANEAYDAAEFWAGVGDRFGKPLGLNETKEVQLGRFAAVPVRKTYTTHPVEFGYLDRAQDKLNVPMHYVFKNAGGELGKEPLPEGKARIFQEDGKGGTAFLGEDRGKFTPPDDELKLYLGLARDIAVRRTVDRNER
;
A
#
# COMPACT_ATOMS: atom_id res chain seq x y z
N MET A 1 -18.27 -37.38 -99.25
CA MET A 1 -18.67 -36.05 -98.73
C MET A 1 -18.55 -36.05 -97.22
N ASN A 2 -17.70 -35.17 -96.69
CA ASN A 2 -17.77 -34.44 -95.40
C ASN A 2 -18.08 -35.19 -94.09
N ARG A 3 -17.47 -34.92 -92.92
CA ARG A 3 -16.41 -34.03 -92.45
C ARG A 3 -16.17 -34.38 -90.96
N THR A 4 -14.91 -34.31 -90.56
CA THR A 4 -14.27 -34.03 -89.26
C THR A 4 -15.10 -33.36 -88.14
N ARG A 5 -14.82 -33.74 -86.85
CA ARG A 5 -14.49 -32.90 -85.65
C ARG A 5 -14.79 -33.67 -84.34
N TRP A 6 -13.81 -34.17 -83.58
CA TRP A 6 -13.13 -33.53 -82.42
C TRP A 6 -14.01 -32.60 -81.57
N LEU A 7 -14.18 -32.93 -80.28
CA LEU A 7 -13.80 -32.11 -79.11
C LEU A 7 -14.32 -32.73 -77.79
N TYR A 8 -13.40 -32.94 -76.85
CA TYR A 8 -13.65 -33.22 -75.42
C TYR A 8 -14.23 -31.98 -74.71
N PRO A 9 -15.14 -32.11 -73.73
CA PRO A 9 -15.28 -31.11 -72.66
C PRO A 9 -14.50 -31.61 -71.43
N LEU A 10 -13.31 -31.09 -71.17
CA LEU A 10 -13.04 -29.93 -70.31
C LEU A 10 -13.53 -30.11 -68.86
N SER A 11 -12.72 -30.79 -68.06
CA SER A 11 -12.77 -30.81 -66.61
C SER A 11 -12.49 -29.40 -66.08
N ALA A 12 -13.51 -28.71 -65.58
CA ALA A 12 -13.33 -27.43 -64.90
C ALA A 12 -12.76 -27.68 -63.49
N LEU A 13 -11.44 -27.51 -63.34
CA LEU A 13 -10.78 -27.45 -62.04
C LEU A 13 -11.11 -26.08 -61.41
N LEU A 14 -12.01 -26.08 -60.42
CA LEU A 14 -12.26 -24.92 -59.56
C LEU A 14 -11.04 -24.73 -58.64
N LEU A 15 -10.13 -23.84 -59.04
CA LEU A 15 -9.10 -23.29 -58.15
C LEU A 15 -9.80 -22.35 -57.15
N LEU A 16 -10.09 -22.88 -55.97
CA LEU A 16 -10.43 -22.07 -54.79
C LEU A 16 -9.26 -21.12 -54.50
N GLY A 17 -9.47 -19.84 -54.78
CA GLY A 17 -8.67 -18.76 -54.21
C GLY A 17 -8.95 -18.68 -52.72
N ALA A 18 -8.15 -19.37 -51.90
CA ALA A 18 -8.09 -19.12 -50.47
C ALA A 18 -7.46 -17.73 -50.27
N ALA A 19 -8.29 -16.72 -50.01
CA ALA A 19 -7.79 -15.49 -49.44
C ALA A 19 -7.13 -15.84 -48.09
N PRO A 20 -5.92 -15.36 -47.79
CA PRO A 20 -5.35 -15.52 -46.46
C PRO A 20 -6.26 -14.76 -45.49
N LEU A 21 -6.98 -15.51 -44.65
CA LEU A 21 -7.52 -14.98 -43.42
C LEU A 21 -6.31 -14.51 -42.61
N ASP A 22 -6.20 -13.20 -42.38
CA ASP A 22 -5.23 -12.66 -41.44
C ASP A 22 -5.41 -13.40 -40.12
N ALA A 23 -4.45 -14.29 -39.84
CA ALA A 23 -4.40 -15.01 -38.59
C ALA A 23 -4.17 -13.96 -37.50
N LEU A 24 -5.24 -13.61 -36.77
CA LEU A 24 -5.11 -12.87 -35.52
C LEU A 24 -4.18 -13.68 -34.64
N ALA A 25 -2.94 -13.21 -34.48
CA ALA A 25 -1.96 -13.79 -33.58
C ALA A 25 -2.49 -13.65 -32.15
N ARG A 26 -3.25 -14.65 -31.71
CA ARG A 26 -3.74 -14.74 -30.35
C ARG A 26 -2.59 -15.23 -29.48
N ILE A 27 -1.85 -14.30 -28.89
CA ILE A 27 -0.84 -14.64 -27.88
C ILE A 27 -1.61 -15.08 -26.64
N LYS A 28 -1.85 -16.38 -26.52
CA LYS A 28 -2.44 -16.97 -25.33
C LYS A 28 -1.34 -17.05 -24.27
N LEU A 29 -1.33 -16.09 -23.35
CA LEU A 29 -0.43 -16.05 -22.19
C LEU A 29 -0.85 -17.09 -21.14
N THR A 30 -0.92 -18.38 -21.51
CA THR A 30 -1.30 -19.47 -20.59
C THR A 30 -0.25 -19.69 -19.49
N THR A 31 0.95 -19.16 -19.68
CA THR A 31 1.96 -18.99 -18.62
C THR A 31 2.31 -17.52 -18.58
N LEU A 32 1.60 -16.79 -17.72
CA LEU A 32 1.89 -15.40 -17.38
C LEU A 32 3.42 -15.19 -17.24
N PRO A 33 4.04 -14.24 -17.97
CA PRO A 33 5.47 -13.97 -17.87
C PRO A 33 5.86 -13.67 -16.43
N VAL A 34 7.07 -14.07 -16.03
CA VAL A 34 7.56 -13.83 -14.66
C VAL A 34 7.49 -12.33 -14.35
N ARG A 35 7.13 -12.01 -13.10
CA ARG A 35 7.17 -10.64 -12.60
C ARG A 35 8.62 -10.21 -12.47
N GLU A 36 9.00 -9.17 -13.19
CA GLU A 36 10.33 -8.55 -13.08
C GLU A 36 10.42 -7.67 -11.83
N ARG A 37 9.30 -7.03 -11.48
CA ARG A 37 9.19 -6.12 -10.34
C ARG A 37 7.78 -6.13 -9.78
N VAL A 38 7.67 -6.04 -8.46
CA VAL A 38 6.40 -5.79 -7.76
C VAL A 38 6.63 -4.70 -6.75
N GLU A 39 5.83 -3.64 -6.82
CA GLU A 39 5.75 -2.59 -5.81
C GLU A 39 4.34 -2.58 -5.22
N ILE A 40 4.26 -2.51 -3.91
CA ILE A 40 3.01 -2.45 -3.16
C ILE A 40 3.00 -1.16 -2.35
N GLN A 41 2.07 -0.27 -2.71
CA GLN A 41 1.83 0.97 -1.98
C GLN A 41 0.67 0.74 -1.01
N LEU A 42 0.95 1.02 0.26
CA LEU A 42 0.04 0.90 1.38
C LEU A 42 -0.23 2.29 1.98
N ASP A 43 -0.06 3.37 1.24
CA ASP A 43 -0.27 4.74 1.71
C ASP A 43 -1.74 5.05 2.03
N HIS A 44 -2.68 4.39 1.34
CA HIS A 44 -4.11 4.46 1.63
C HIS A 44 -4.54 3.55 2.81
N PRO A 45 -5.49 3.96 3.67
CA PRO A 45 -5.89 3.19 4.86
C PRO A 45 -6.59 1.86 4.58
N GLN A 46 -7.24 1.72 3.42
CA GLN A 46 -8.10 0.56 3.11
C GLN A 46 -7.69 -0.21 1.85
N LEU A 47 -6.82 0.36 1.02
CA LEU A 47 -6.52 -0.14 -0.31
C LEU A 47 -5.01 -0.32 -0.44
N ALA A 48 -4.59 -1.42 -1.05
CA ALA A 48 -3.21 -1.60 -1.48
C ALA A 48 -3.16 -1.41 -2.99
N LEU A 49 -2.34 -0.47 -3.48
CA LEU A 49 -2.06 -0.36 -4.90
C LEU A 49 -0.87 -1.26 -5.21
N VAL A 50 -1.06 -2.22 -6.10
CA VAL A 50 0.00 -3.07 -6.62
C VAL A 50 0.37 -2.57 -8.00
N GLU A 51 1.66 -2.34 -8.22
CA GLU A 51 2.25 -2.14 -9.54
C GLU A 51 3.21 -3.29 -9.82
N GLU A 52 2.90 -4.10 -10.82
CA GLU A 52 3.79 -5.16 -11.28
C GLU A 52 4.28 -4.88 -12.69
N GLU A 53 5.52 -5.26 -12.96
CA GLU A 53 6.12 -5.12 -14.29
C GLU A 53 6.48 -6.47 -14.86
N ARG A 54 6.25 -6.60 -16.17
CA ARG A 54 6.48 -7.81 -16.94
C ARG A 54 7.05 -7.48 -18.31
N ILE A 55 7.77 -8.44 -18.88
CA ILE A 55 8.17 -8.39 -20.28
C ILE A 55 7.17 -9.22 -21.09
N VAL A 56 6.51 -8.58 -22.05
CA VAL A 56 5.52 -9.20 -22.93
C VAL A 56 6.08 -9.20 -24.36
N PRO A 57 6.27 -10.38 -24.99
CA PRO A 57 6.63 -10.44 -26.39
C PRO A 57 5.44 -10.02 -27.25
N LEU A 58 5.64 -9.02 -28.10
CA LEU A 58 4.66 -8.54 -29.07
C LEU A 58 5.15 -8.86 -30.48
N VAL A 59 4.22 -9.20 -31.37
CA VAL A 59 4.47 -9.25 -32.80
C VAL A 59 3.98 -7.96 -33.45
N LYS A 60 4.57 -7.60 -34.59
CA LYS A 60 4.07 -6.49 -35.41
C LYS A 60 2.57 -6.66 -35.70
N GLY A 61 1.78 -5.62 -35.46
CA GLY A 61 0.32 -5.64 -35.60
C GLY A 61 -0.40 -5.60 -34.26
N VAL A 62 -1.63 -6.12 -34.21
CA VAL A 62 -2.47 -6.12 -33.00
C VAL A 62 -2.29 -7.45 -32.26
N ASN A 63 -1.91 -7.35 -30.99
CA ASN A 63 -1.70 -8.45 -30.06
C ASN A 63 -2.85 -8.48 -29.05
N GLN A 64 -3.26 -9.67 -28.62
CA GLN A 64 -4.12 -9.81 -27.45
C GLN A 64 -3.25 -10.16 -26.25
N VAL A 65 -3.31 -9.34 -25.20
CA VAL A 65 -2.63 -9.55 -23.92
C VAL A 65 -3.68 -9.91 -22.89
N ASP A 66 -3.61 -11.14 -22.38
CA ASP A 66 -4.54 -11.70 -21.39
C ASP A 66 -3.90 -11.62 -20.00
N PHE A 67 -4.64 -11.07 -19.03
CA PHE A 67 -4.30 -11.13 -17.62
C PHE A 67 -5.47 -11.71 -16.84
N SER A 68 -5.27 -12.92 -16.33
CA SER A 68 -6.23 -13.61 -15.47
C SER A 68 -5.64 -13.83 -14.08
N TRP A 69 -6.51 -13.85 -13.08
CA TRP A 69 -6.13 -14.12 -11.69
C TRP A 69 -7.06 -15.14 -11.06
N ALA A 70 -6.51 -15.94 -10.16
CA ALA A 70 -7.26 -16.97 -9.45
C ALA A 70 -7.07 -16.77 -7.94
N ASN A 71 -8.20 -16.76 -7.23
CA ASN A 71 -8.25 -16.70 -5.77
C ASN A 71 -7.65 -15.44 -5.12
N THR A 72 -7.30 -14.41 -5.89
CA THR A 72 -6.91 -13.08 -5.36
C THR A 72 -8.07 -12.09 -5.45
N ARG A 73 -8.07 -11.08 -4.58
CA ARG A 73 -9.10 -10.04 -4.54
C ARG A 73 -8.68 -8.78 -5.27
N ILE A 74 -8.36 -8.93 -6.55
CA ILE A 74 -8.13 -7.80 -7.45
C ILE A 74 -9.48 -7.18 -7.79
N ASP A 75 -9.54 -5.85 -7.73
CA ASP A 75 -10.68 -5.09 -8.26
C ASP A 75 -10.47 -4.87 -9.78
N PRO A 76 -11.26 -5.52 -10.65
CA PRO A 76 -11.08 -5.45 -12.10
C PRO A 76 -11.27 -4.04 -12.66
N ASP A 77 -12.07 -3.19 -12.01
CA ASP A 77 -12.36 -1.83 -12.49
C ASP A 77 -11.21 -0.86 -12.22
N THR A 78 -10.24 -1.26 -11.39
CA THR A 78 -9.04 -0.48 -11.08
C THR A 78 -7.83 -0.85 -11.94
N LEU A 79 -7.94 -1.90 -12.75
CA LEU A 79 -6.80 -2.50 -13.40
C LEU A 79 -6.42 -1.74 -14.68
N VAL A 80 -5.18 -1.29 -14.74
CA VAL A 80 -4.63 -0.50 -15.85
C VAL A 80 -3.34 -1.14 -16.35
N LEU A 81 -3.26 -1.40 -17.65
CA LEU A 81 -2.02 -1.77 -18.33
C LEU A 81 -1.41 -0.56 -19.04
N ARG A 82 -0.12 -0.30 -18.77
CA ARG A 82 0.68 0.73 -19.45
C ARG A 82 1.88 0.08 -20.13
N ILE A 83 2.18 0.51 -21.35
CA ILE A 83 3.45 0.20 -22.01
C ILE A 83 4.48 1.19 -21.48
N LEU A 84 5.59 0.69 -20.92
CA LEU A 84 6.69 1.52 -20.46
C LEU A 84 7.63 1.86 -21.62
N PRO A 85 8.33 3.01 -21.58
CA PRO A 85 9.30 3.38 -22.60
C PRO A 85 10.34 2.26 -22.79
N PRO A 86 10.62 1.86 -24.04
CA PRO A 86 11.62 0.84 -24.31
C PRO A 86 13.04 1.36 -23.99
N PRO A 87 13.99 0.46 -23.69
CA PRO A 87 15.41 0.79 -23.68
C PRO A 87 15.85 1.46 -24.99
N ALA A 88 16.83 2.37 -24.91
CA ALA A 88 17.27 3.17 -26.06
C ALA A 88 17.83 2.33 -27.22
N ASP A 89 18.34 1.14 -26.92
CA ASP A 89 18.91 0.17 -27.86
C ASP A 89 17.88 -0.73 -28.54
N GLN A 90 16.62 -0.76 -28.08
CA GLN A 90 15.57 -1.64 -28.60
C GLN A 90 14.24 -0.88 -28.78
N PRO A 91 14.16 0.08 -29.73
CA PRO A 91 12.97 0.89 -29.92
C PRO A 91 11.78 0.04 -30.35
N LEU A 92 10.70 0.09 -29.56
CA LEU A 92 9.41 -0.53 -29.83
C LEU A 92 8.32 0.49 -29.57
N ASP A 93 7.59 0.91 -30.61
CA ASP A 93 6.36 1.70 -30.46
C ASP A 93 5.18 0.75 -30.30
N ALA A 94 4.62 0.71 -29.09
CA ALA A 94 3.46 -0.10 -28.76
C ALA A 94 2.42 0.70 -27.95
N LYS A 95 1.14 0.47 -28.23
CA LYS A 95 0.01 1.23 -27.66
C LYS A 95 -1.15 0.31 -27.32
N VAL A 96 -1.76 0.55 -26.16
CA VAL A 96 -3.03 -0.09 -25.78
C VAL A 96 -4.15 0.54 -26.59
N LEU A 97 -4.89 -0.26 -27.35
CA LEU A 97 -6.02 0.17 -28.18
C LEU A 97 -7.34 0.09 -27.42
N SER A 98 -7.53 -1.01 -26.70
CA SER A 98 -8.76 -1.28 -25.96
C SER A 98 -8.52 -2.30 -24.85
N VAL A 99 -9.47 -2.34 -23.92
CA VAL A 99 -9.60 -3.36 -22.88
C VAL A 99 -10.96 -4.04 -23.04
N SER A 100 -11.03 -5.34 -22.79
CA SER A 100 -12.26 -6.13 -22.77
C SER A 100 -12.35 -6.89 -21.45
N TYR A 101 -13.57 -7.00 -20.93
CA TYR A 101 -13.91 -7.69 -19.69
C TYR A 101 -14.75 -8.93 -20.03
N PRO A 102 -14.13 -10.12 -20.17
CA PRO A 102 -14.87 -11.34 -20.47
C PRO A 102 -15.90 -11.63 -19.37
N PRO A 103 -17.15 -11.95 -19.72
CA PRO A 103 -18.18 -12.22 -18.73
C PRO A 103 -17.88 -13.49 -17.94
N ASN A 104 -18.08 -13.46 -16.63
CA ASN A 104 -17.88 -14.59 -15.71
C ASN A 104 -16.43 -15.08 -15.57
N GLU A 105 -15.44 -14.27 -15.97
CA GLU A 105 -14.03 -14.60 -15.80
C GLU A 105 -13.33 -13.52 -14.97
N ASN A 106 -12.42 -13.95 -14.09
CA ASN A 106 -11.50 -13.04 -13.40
C ASN A 106 -10.31 -12.75 -14.33
N ALA A 107 -10.59 -12.03 -15.42
CA ALA A 107 -9.60 -11.73 -16.44
C ALA A 107 -9.91 -10.41 -17.16
N LEU A 108 -8.86 -9.74 -17.65
CA LEU A 108 -8.94 -8.66 -18.61
C LEU A 108 -8.12 -9.02 -19.86
N VAL A 109 -8.60 -8.60 -21.02
CA VAL A 109 -7.90 -8.77 -22.30
C VAL A 109 -7.68 -7.40 -22.95
N TRP A 110 -6.42 -7.04 -23.17
CA TRP A 110 -6.06 -5.83 -23.93
C TRP A 110 -5.74 -6.14 -25.38
N ALA A 111 -6.20 -5.28 -26.27
CA ALA A 111 -5.66 -5.21 -27.63
C ALA A 111 -4.48 -4.21 -27.63
N VAL A 112 -3.29 -4.68 -27.98
CA VAL A 112 -2.05 -3.88 -27.99
C VAL A 112 -1.48 -3.85 -29.41
N ALA A 113 -1.44 -2.67 -30.03
CA ALA A 113 -0.76 -2.48 -31.30
C ALA A 113 0.75 -2.35 -31.09
N ALA A 114 1.55 -2.98 -31.94
CA ALA A 114 2.99 -2.84 -31.99
C ALA A 114 3.46 -2.56 -33.43
N SER A 115 4.36 -1.59 -33.61
CA SER A 115 4.89 -1.20 -34.93
C SER A 115 5.88 -2.23 -35.51
N THR A 116 6.56 -2.96 -34.64
CA THR A 116 7.50 -4.04 -34.95
C THR A 116 7.35 -5.18 -33.93
N SER A 117 7.91 -6.35 -34.24
CA SER A 117 8.00 -7.44 -33.25
C SER A 117 9.12 -7.14 -32.24
N GLY A 118 8.86 -7.37 -30.97
CA GLY A 118 9.83 -7.08 -29.91
C GLY A 118 9.28 -7.34 -28.50
N ALA A 119 10.15 -7.19 -27.50
CA ALA A 119 9.80 -7.31 -26.09
C ALA A 119 9.33 -5.96 -25.55
N ALA A 120 8.07 -5.88 -25.10
CA ALA A 120 7.54 -4.69 -24.44
C ALA A 120 7.60 -4.86 -22.93
N ARG A 121 8.19 -3.89 -22.22
CA ARG A 121 8.03 -3.80 -20.76
C ARG A 121 6.68 -3.17 -20.48
N VAL A 122 5.82 -3.89 -19.77
CA VAL A 122 4.49 -3.41 -19.39
C VAL A 122 4.42 -3.26 -17.88
N ARG A 123 3.65 -2.27 -17.42
CA ARG A 123 3.26 -2.12 -16.02
C ARG A 123 1.76 -2.36 -15.90
N ILE A 124 1.39 -3.23 -14.96
CA ILE A 124 0.01 -3.51 -14.61
C ILE A 124 -0.20 -2.95 -13.20
N SER A 125 -1.11 -1.98 -13.08
CA SER A 125 -1.45 -1.36 -11.80
C SER A 125 -2.87 -1.77 -11.42
N TYR A 126 -3.11 -2.21 -10.18
CA TYR A 126 -4.43 -2.57 -9.69
C TYR A 126 -4.54 -2.41 -8.17
N VAL A 127 -5.76 -2.23 -7.70
CA VAL A 127 -6.08 -2.28 -6.27
C VAL A 127 -6.27 -3.73 -5.85
N LEU A 128 -5.60 -4.09 -4.76
CA LEU A 128 -5.67 -5.39 -4.13
C LEU A 128 -6.38 -5.29 -2.78
N GLY A 129 -7.44 -6.07 -2.61
CA GLY A 129 -8.13 -6.20 -1.34
C GLY A 129 -7.42 -7.16 -0.37
N ARG A 130 -7.74 -7.01 0.93
CA ARG A 130 -7.28 -7.88 2.02
C ARG A 130 -5.77 -7.90 2.28
N LEU A 131 -5.06 -6.91 1.77
CA LEU A 131 -3.74 -6.54 2.25
C LEU A 131 -3.90 -5.25 3.08
N SER A 132 -3.62 -5.32 4.38
CA SER A 132 -3.81 -4.18 5.28
C SER A 132 -2.53 -3.83 6.02
N LYS A 133 -2.49 -2.61 6.55
CA LYS A 133 -1.40 -2.14 7.41
C LYS A 133 -1.91 -1.49 8.69
N ASP A 134 -1.06 -1.48 9.70
CA ASP A 134 -1.23 -0.68 10.90
C ASP A 134 0.12 -0.21 11.45
N PHE A 135 0.17 1.04 11.90
CA PHE A 135 1.36 1.58 12.56
C PHE A 135 1.30 1.33 14.07
N HIS A 136 2.46 1.00 14.63
CA HIS A 136 2.65 0.88 16.06
C HIS A 136 3.83 1.72 16.52
N TYR A 137 3.73 2.20 17.75
CA TYR A 137 4.78 2.96 18.41
C TYR A 137 5.15 2.31 19.73
N ARG A 138 6.44 2.32 20.02
CA ARG A 138 6.97 2.07 21.36
C ARG A 138 7.66 3.34 21.83
N ALA A 139 7.10 4.00 22.83
CA ALA A 139 7.67 5.16 23.48
C ALA A 139 8.25 4.74 24.83
N VAL A 140 9.55 4.96 25.04
CA VAL A 140 10.22 4.67 26.31
C VAL A 140 10.79 5.97 26.83
N ALA A 141 10.16 6.56 27.84
CA ALA A 141 10.69 7.74 28.53
C ALA A 141 11.88 7.35 29.42
N ASP A 142 12.86 8.24 29.52
CA ASP A 142 13.95 8.13 30.48
C ASP A 142 13.44 8.25 31.92
N HIS A 143 14.32 7.92 32.87
CA HIS A 143 13.96 7.88 34.29
C HIS A 143 13.45 9.23 34.81
N ASP A 144 14.02 10.35 34.35
CA ASP A 144 13.63 11.71 34.76
C ASP A 144 12.55 12.35 33.88
N GLU A 145 11.96 11.59 32.95
CA GLU A 145 10.85 11.97 32.07
C GLU A 145 11.13 13.25 31.23
N LYS A 146 12.38 13.48 30.85
CA LYS A 146 12.81 14.61 30.01
C LYS A 146 12.96 14.26 28.55
N THR A 147 13.33 13.02 28.25
CA THR A 147 13.44 12.52 26.89
C THR A 147 12.74 11.18 26.74
N LEU A 148 12.43 10.82 25.50
CA LEU A 148 11.96 9.48 25.16
C LEU A 148 12.66 8.92 23.93
N ASN A 149 12.77 7.60 23.90
CA ASN A 149 13.08 6.84 22.71
C ASN A 149 11.77 6.42 22.04
N LEU A 150 11.53 6.88 20.82
CA LEU A 150 10.37 6.50 20.00
C LEU A 150 10.81 5.52 18.92
N ALA A 151 10.26 4.31 18.92
CA ALA A 151 10.39 3.37 17.81
C ALA A 151 9.05 3.26 17.07
N GLN A 152 9.10 3.35 15.75
CA GLN A 152 7.96 3.23 14.85
C GLN A 152 8.03 1.91 14.09
N TYR A 153 6.93 1.18 14.10
CA TYR A 153 6.76 -0.08 13.41
C TYR A 153 5.58 -0.01 12.46
N LEU A 154 5.71 -0.74 11.36
CA LEU A 154 4.65 -1.05 10.42
C LEU A 154 4.36 -2.53 10.53
N ARG A 155 3.09 -2.86 10.77
CA ARG A 155 2.56 -4.21 10.66
C ARG A 155 1.80 -4.29 9.34
N VAL A 156 2.10 -5.31 8.55
CA VAL A 156 1.41 -5.63 7.29
C VAL A 156 0.78 -6.99 7.44
N ASN A 157 -0.52 -7.09 7.15
CA ASN A 157 -1.28 -8.33 7.23
C ASN A 157 -1.75 -8.74 5.84
N ASN A 158 -1.28 -9.90 5.38
CA ASN A 158 -1.59 -10.43 4.06
C ASN A 158 -2.69 -11.50 4.11
N ASN A 159 -3.94 -11.10 3.87
CA ASN A 159 -5.05 -12.01 3.60
C ASN A 159 -5.50 -11.92 2.13
N ALA A 160 -4.63 -11.43 1.24
CA ALA A 160 -4.91 -11.26 -0.19
C ALA A 160 -4.87 -12.59 -0.96
N ASN A 161 -4.49 -13.67 -0.27
CA ASN A 161 -4.37 -15.02 -0.82
C ASN A 161 -3.38 -15.11 -2.00
N GLU A 162 -2.36 -14.26 -1.94
CA GLU A 162 -1.20 -14.26 -2.80
C GLU A 162 0.06 -14.05 -1.96
N ALA A 163 1.12 -14.78 -2.26
CA ALA A 163 2.43 -14.57 -1.65
C ALA A 163 3.26 -13.59 -2.47
N TYR A 164 4.03 -12.76 -1.78
CA TYR A 164 4.95 -11.80 -2.37
C TYR A 164 6.37 -12.12 -1.90
N ASP A 165 7.08 -12.98 -2.62
CA ASP A 165 8.43 -13.41 -2.25
C ASP A 165 9.46 -12.27 -2.42
N ALA A 166 9.25 -11.43 -3.44
CA ALA A 166 10.09 -10.29 -3.77
C ALA A 166 9.21 -9.10 -4.19
N ALA A 167 8.69 -8.36 -3.20
CA ALA A 167 8.00 -7.09 -3.41
C ALA A 167 8.67 -5.96 -2.62
N GLU A 168 8.70 -4.78 -3.23
CA GLU A 168 9.04 -3.53 -2.55
C GLU A 168 7.77 -2.91 -1.98
N PHE A 169 7.79 -2.54 -0.71
CA PHE A 169 6.67 -1.93 -0.02
C PHE A 169 6.95 -0.46 0.26
N TRP A 170 5.91 0.36 0.19
CA TRP A 170 5.93 1.74 0.66
C TRP A 170 4.64 2.05 1.42
N ALA A 171 4.76 2.60 2.63
CA ALA A 171 3.62 2.81 3.52
C ALA A 171 3.13 4.28 3.56
N GLY A 172 3.59 5.10 2.63
CA GLY A 172 3.34 6.55 2.59
C GLY A 172 4.28 7.39 3.46
N VAL A 173 5.09 6.73 4.29
CA VAL A 173 6.18 7.32 5.09
C VAL A 173 7.36 6.36 5.10
N GLY A 174 8.55 6.90 5.29
CA GLY A 174 9.81 6.23 5.31
C GLY A 174 10.27 5.77 3.93
N ASP A 175 11.43 5.12 3.94
CA ASP A 175 11.99 4.51 2.75
C ASP A 175 11.17 3.29 2.30
N ARG A 176 11.30 2.98 1.00
CA ARG A 176 10.84 1.70 0.46
C ARG A 176 11.62 0.55 1.08
N PHE A 177 10.96 -0.57 1.32
CA PHE A 177 11.62 -1.75 1.88
C PHE A 177 11.19 -3.04 1.18
N GLY A 178 12.14 -3.96 1.00
CA GLY A 178 11.89 -5.30 0.47
C GLY A 178 11.82 -6.34 1.58
N LYS A 179 10.69 -7.04 1.71
CA LYS A 179 10.53 -8.19 2.61
C LYS A 179 9.61 -9.23 1.96
N PRO A 180 9.91 -10.53 2.05
CA PRO A 180 8.95 -11.54 1.63
C PRO A 180 7.71 -11.47 2.52
N LEU A 181 6.53 -11.67 1.94
CA LEU A 181 5.25 -11.69 2.63
C LEU A 181 4.41 -12.86 2.11
N GLY A 182 4.37 -13.94 2.89
CA GLY A 182 3.66 -15.17 2.56
C GLY A 182 2.14 -15.08 2.70
N LEU A 183 1.47 -16.17 2.33
CA LEU A 183 0.02 -16.33 2.46
C LEU A 183 -0.42 -16.30 3.92
N ASN A 184 -1.42 -15.48 4.24
CA ASN A 184 -1.95 -15.34 5.60
C ASN A 184 -0.87 -14.99 6.64
N GLU A 185 0.22 -14.35 6.19
CA GLU A 185 1.31 -13.92 7.05
C GLU A 185 1.05 -12.49 7.56
N THR A 186 1.40 -12.25 8.82
CA THR A 186 1.56 -10.91 9.36
C THR A 186 3.05 -10.64 9.56
N LYS A 187 3.54 -9.54 8.99
CA LYS A 187 4.93 -9.12 9.12
C LYS A 187 5.03 -7.77 9.80
N GLU A 188 5.95 -7.64 10.74
CA GLU A 188 6.26 -6.39 11.42
C GLU A 188 7.65 -5.92 11.02
N VAL A 189 7.75 -4.63 10.68
CA VAL A 189 8.99 -3.99 10.22
C VAL A 189 9.17 -2.70 11.02
N GLN A 190 10.36 -2.49 11.58
CA GLN A 190 10.70 -1.21 12.20
C GLN A 190 11.05 -0.21 11.10
N LEU A 191 10.27 0.87 11.00
CA LEU A 191 10.50 1.94 10.02
C LEU A 191 11.48 2.99 10.53
N GLY A 192 11.42 3.30 11.82
CA GLY A 192 12.21 4.39 12.41
C GLY A 192 12.50 4.17 13.88
N ARG A 193 13.61 4.75 14.33
CA ARG A 193 13.98 4.86 15.74
C ARG A 193 14.55 6.24 16.00
N PHE A 194 13.92 6.97 16.91
CA PHE A 194 14.25 8.34 17.27
C PHE A 194 14.65 8.36 18.73
N ALA A 195 15.92 8.66 19.00
CA ALA A 195 16.47 8.66 20.34
C ALA A 195 16.44 10.06 20.95
N ALA A 196 16.38 10.11 22.29
CA ALA A 196 16.47 11.34 23.07
C ALA A 196 15.50 12.46 22.61
N VAL A 197 14.29 12.09 22.21
CA VAL A 197 13.24 13.04 21.80
C VAL A 197 12.79 13.81 23.04
N PRO A 198 12.92 15.15 23.08
CA PRO A 198 12.47 15.93 24.23
C PRO A 198 10.98 15.72 24.47
N VAL A 199 10.62 15.35 25.70
CA VAL A 199 9.23 15.12 26.12
C VAL A 199 8.92 15.97 27.34
N ARG A 200 7.68 16.42 27.45
CA ARG A 200 7.12 17.00 28.66
C ARG A 200 5.93 16.19 29.13
N LYS A 201 5.86 15.95 30.43
CA LYS A 201 4.66 15.39 31.07
C LYS A 201 3.69 16.51 31.42
N THR A 202 2.45 16.38 31.00
CA THR A 202 1.41 17.38 31.27
C THR A 202 0.29 16.79 32.10
N TYR A 203 -0.25 17.61 32.98
CA TYR A 203 -1.43 17.32 33.78
C TYR A 203 -2.50 18.34 33.40
N THR A 204 -3.55 17.89 32.73
CA THR A 204 -4.60 18.78 32.20
C THR A 204 -5.91 18.52 32.92
N THR A 205 -6.75 19.54 33.05
CA THR A 205 -8.13 19.36 33.50
C THR A 205 -9.07 20.19 32.65
N HIS A 206 -10.17 19.57 32.23
CA HIS A 206 -11.20 20.21 31.43
C HIS A 206 -12.54 19.54 31.81
N PRO A 207 -13.34 20.14 32.72
CA PRO A 207 -14.52 19.49 33.29
C PRO A 207 -15.55 19.04 32.24
N VAL A 208 -15.67 19.77 31.12
CA VAL A 208 -16.60 19.42 30.03
C VAL A 208 -16.11 18.21 29.24
N GLU A 209 -14.79 18.04 29.10
CA GLU A 209 -14.21 16.97 28.27
C GLU A 209 -13.93 15.71 29.08
N PHE A 210 -13.42 15.86 30.31
CA PHE A 210 -12.96 14.75 31.14
C PHE A 210 -13.87 14.42 32.31
N GLY A 211 -14.77 15.32 32.72
CA GLY A 211 -15.65 15.12 33.87
C GLY A 211 -14.92 15.00 35.22
N TYR A 212 -15.57 14.32 36.16
CA TYR A 212 -15.13 14.14 37.54
C TYR A 212 -14.74 12.68 37.81
N LEU A 213 -13.68 12.46 38.60
CA LEU A 213 -13.26 11.13 39.04
C LEU A 213 -14.18 10.60 40.13
N ASP A 214 -14.50 11.47 41.10
CA ASP A 214 -15.39 11.21 42.23
C ASP A 214 -16.36 12.39 42.34
N ARG A 215 -17.61 12.17 41.94
CA ARG A 215 -18.68 13.17 42.01
C ARG A 215 -19.09 13.51 43.44
N ALA A 216 -18.89 12.60 44.40
CA ALA A 216 -19.22 12.85 45.80
C ALA A 216 -18.17 13.75 46.48
N GLN A 217 -16.91 13.65 46.04
CA GLN A 217 -15.79 14.47 46.54
C GLN A 217 -15.47 15.70 45.66
N ASP A 218 -16.27 15.96 44.62
CA ASP A 218 -16.06 17.04 43.62
C ASP A 218 -14.63 17.05 43.02
N LYS A 219 -14.05 15.85 42.83
CA LYS A 219 -12.66 15.71 42.35
C LYS A 219 -12.59 15.63 40.83
N LEU A 220 -11.91 16.59 40.20
CA LEU A 220 -11.72 16.62 38.75
C LEU A 220 -10.83 15.49 38.26
N ASN A 221 -11.14 14.96 37.06
CA ASN A 221 -10.23 14.10 36.33
C ASN A 221 -9.03 14.91 35.85
N VAL A 222 -7.84 14.38 36.09
CA VAL A 222 -6.57 14.97 35.65
C VAL A 222 -5.84 13.99 34.73
N PRO A 223 -6.19 13.96 33.43
CA PRO A 223 -5.41 13.25 32.42
C PRO A 223 -3.94 13.65 32.42
N MET A 224 -3.09 12.63 32.37
CA MET A 224 -1.65 12.75 32.17
C MET A 224 -1.32 12.44 30.72
N HIS A 225 -0.45 13.24 30.13
CA HIS A 225 0.07 12.98 28.79
C HIS A 225 1.58 13.16 28.74
N TYR A 226 2.24 12.35 27.93
CA TYR A 226 3.50 12.74 27.33
C TYR A 226 3.23 13.55 26.07
N VAL A 227 3.90 14.68 25.96
CA VAL A 227 3.81 15.57 24.80
C VAL A 227 5.20 15.81 24.25
N PHE A 228 5.40 15.56 22.97
CA PHE A 228 6.65 15.84 22.27
C PHE A 228 6.36 16.34 20.86
N LYS A 229 7.32 17.08 20.29
CA LYS A 229 7.20 17.67 18.96
C LYS A 229 7.75 16.69 17.90
N ASN A 230 7.01 16.48 16.82
CA ASN A 230 7.51 15.80 15.63
C ASN A 230 8.41 16.75 14.82
N ALA A 231 9.58 17.07 15.37
CA ALA A 231 10.48 18.08 14.81
C ALA A 231 11.95 17.73 15.04
N GLY A 232 12.81 18.31 14.20
CA GLY A 232 14.26 18.16 14.30
C GLY A 232 14.78 16.80 13.86
N GLY A 233 16.05 16.77 13.44
CA GLY A 233 16.76 15.55 13.03
C GLY A 233 15.99 14.70 12.02
N GLU A 234 16.01 13.38 12.22
CA GLU A 234 15.24 12.41 11.41
C GLU A 234 13.76 12.37 11.76
N LEU A 235 13.37 12.71 13.01
CA LEU A 235 11.99 12.65 13.46
C LEU A 235 11.11 13.63 12.66
N GLY A 236 11.54 14.89 12.56
CA GLY A 236 10.77 15.95 11.91
C GLY A 236 10.75 15.96 10.38
N LYS A 237 11.30 14.95 9.69
CA LYS A 237 11.33 14.94 8.22
C LYS A 237 9.99 14.53 7.60
N GLU A 238 9.22 13.73 8.33
CA GLU A 238 8.01 13.10 7.83
C GLU A 238 6.91 13.13 8.90
N PRO A 239 5.64 13.01 8.50
CA PRO A 239 4.56 12.89 9.48
C PRO A 239 4.70 11.57 10.26
N LEU A 240 4.27 11.58 11.52
CA LEU A 240 3.98 10.37 12.27
C LEU A 240 2.54 9.93 11.94
N PRO A 241 2.32 8.79 11.28
CA PRO A 241 0.98 8.26 11.06
C PRO A 241 0.21 7.98 12.35
N GLU A 242 -1.11 7.88 12.23
CA GLU A 242 -1.93 7.39 13.33
C GLU A 242 -1.58 5.92 13.63
N GLY A 243 -1.43 5.57 14.91
CA GLY A 243 -1.07 4.21 15.30
C GLY A 243 -1.18 3.93 16.79
N LYS A 244 -1.17 2.66 17.15
CA LYS A 244 -1.19 2.23 18.57
C LYS A 244 0.16 2.52 19.21
N ALA A 245 0.19 3.25 20.32
CA ALA A 245 1.39 3.55 21.08
C ALA A 245 1.40 2.81 22.41
N ARG A 246 2.46 2.04 22.67
CA ARG A 246 2.74 1.47 23.99
C ARG A 246 3.81 2.30 24.67
N ILE A 247 3.52 2.71 25.90
CA ILE A 247 4.29 3.71 26.61
C ILE A 247 4.92 3.07 27.83
N PHE A 248 6.22 3.30 27.98
CA PHE A 248 7.04 2.78 29.05
C PHE A 248 7.87 3.90 29.67
N GLN A 249 8.36 3.68 30.88
CA GLN A 249 9.35 4.52 31.55
C GLN A 249 10.48 3.64 32.08
N GLU A 250 11.71 4.12 32.01
CA GLU A 250 12.86 3.48 32.65
C GLU A 250 12.74 3.51 34.18
N ASP A 251 12.98 2.37 34.82
CA ASP A 251 12.84 2.21 36.28
C ASP A 251 14.07 2.63 37.09
N GLY A 252 15.13 3.12 36.42
CA GLY A 252 16.41 3.49 37.02
C GLY A 252 17.29 2.29 37.45
N LYS A 253 16.85 1.05 37.21
CA LYS A 253 17.54 -0.21 37.55
C LYS A 253 17.87 -1.05 36.32
N GLY A 254 17.79 -0.45 35.12
CA GLY A 254 18.03 -1.12 33.84
C GLY A 254 16.81 -1.83 33.25
N GLY A 255 15.63 -1.65 33.86
CA GLY A 255 14.35 -2.14 33.36
C GLY A 255 13.45 -1.03 32.83
N THR A 256 12.27 -1.44 32.34
CA THR A 256 11.21 -0.51 31.92
C THR A 256 9.87 -0.93 32.52
N ALA A 257 9.14 0.01 33.09
CA ALA A 257 7.78 -0.16 33.56
C ALA A 257 6.78 0.24 32.47
N PHE A 258 5.73 -0.55 32.28
CA PHE A 258 4.63 -0.21 31.38
C PHE A 258 3.72 0.84 32.04
N LEU A 259 3.52 1.96 31.35
CA LEU A 259 2.66 3.06 31.84
C LEU A 259 1.25 2.98 31.25
N GLY A 260 1.13 2.64 29.96
CA GLY A 260 -0.17 2.62 29.29
C GLY A 260 -0.10 2.35 27.80
N GLU A 261 -1.28 2.21 27.20
CA GLU A 261 -1.50 2.12 25.76
C GLU A 261 -2.42 3.25 25.34
N ASP A 262 -2.08 3.91 24.24
CA ASP A 262 -2.88 4.96 23.61
C ASP A 262 -2.90 4.76 22.09
N ARG A 263 -3.68 5.58 21.38
CA ARG A 263 -3.67 5.67 19.93
C ARG A 263 -3.12 7.04 19.53
N GLY A 264 -1.84 7.08 19.19
CA GLY A 264 -1.17 8.27 18.69
C GLY A 264 -1.86 8.76 17.42
N LYS A 265 -2.18 10.05 17.37
CA LYS A 265 -2.84 10.68 16.23
C LYS A 265 -1.84 10.98 15.13
N PHE A 266 -2.33 11.08 13.89
CA PHE A 266 -1.53 11.63 12.80
C PHE A 266 -0.94 12.98 13.21
N THR A 267 0.38 13.10 13.15
CA THR A 267 1.12 14.28 13.58
C THR A 267 2.06 14.72 12.46
N PRO A 268 1.76 15.82 11.74
CA PRO A 268 2.65 16.40 10.75
C PRO A 268 4.03 16.77 11.29
N PRO A 269 5.03 17.02 10.41
CA PRO A 269 6.22 17.74 10.80
C PRO A 269 5.87 19.06 11.51
N ASP A 270 6.64 19.38 12.54
CA ASP A 270 6.50 20.57 13.38
C ASP A 270 5.26 20.66 14.28
N ASP A 271 4.45 19.61 14.37
CA ASP A 271 3.32 19.51 15.31
C ASP A 271 3.64 18.68 16.58
N GLU A 272 2.77 18.77 17.59
CA GLU A 272 2.89 18.00 18.84
C GLU A 272 2.08 16.70 18.82
N LEU A 273 2.72 15.58 19.14
CA LEU A 273 2.06 14.33 19.48
C LEU A 273 1.81 14.28 21.00
N LYS A 274 0.57 13.98 21.38
CA LYS A 274 0.16 13.75 22.78
C LYS A 274 -0.20 12.29 22.97
N LEU A 275 0.42 11.65 23.96
CA LEU A 275 0.19 10.25 24.32
C LEU A 275 -0.35 10.19 25.75
N TYR A 276 -1.57 9.67 25.89
CA TYR A 276 -2.26 9.53 27.17
C TYR A 276 -1.64 8.44 28.05
N LEU A 277 -1.40 8.77 29.31
CA LEU A 277 -0.78 7.87 30.30
C LEU A 277 -1.78 7.33 31.34
N GLY A 278 -3.00 7.85 31.35
CA GLY A 278 -3.97 7.59 32.43
C GLY A 278 -4.32 8.85 33.23
N LEU A 279 -5.02 8.64 34.34
CA LEU A 279 -5.43 9.70 35.26
C LEU A 279 -4.46 9.79 36.44
N ALA A 280 -4.03 11.02 36.79
CA ALA A 280 -3.30 11.27 38.02
C ALA A 280 -4.20 11.03 39.24
N ARG A 281 -3.72 10.28 40.23
CA ARG A 281 -4.49 9.92 41.44
C ARG A 281 -4.15 10.81 42.63
N ASP A 282 -2.90 11.22 42.69
CA ASP A 282 -2.25 12.04 43.70
C ASP A 282 -2.38 13.55 43.46
N ILE A 283 -2.84 13.96 42.28
CA ILE A 283 -3.11 15.37 41.97
C ILE A 283 -4.56 15.74 42.28
N ALA A 284 -4.75 16.88 42.95
CA ALA A 284 -6.04 17.50 43.18
C ALA A 284 -6.05 18.91 42.58
N VAL A 285 -7.13 19.24 41.86
CA VAL A 285 -7.33 20.58 41.33
C VAL A 285 -8.35 21.30 42.18
N ARG A 286 -8.02 22.51 42.63
CA ARG A 286 -8.96 23.42 43.30
C ARG A 286 -9.31 24.56 42.35
N ARG A 287 -10.60 24.73 42.07
CA ARG A 287 -11.12 25.94 41.39
C ARG A 287 -11.50 26.97 42.44
N THR A 288 -11.02 28.19 42.27
CA THR A 288 -11.47 29.38 43.01
C THR A 288 -12.13 30.35 42.03
N VAL A 289 -13.21 30.99 42.46
CA VAL A 289 -13.85 32.07 41.72
C VAL A 289 -13.33 33.38 42.29
N ASP A 290 -12.43 34.03 41.57
CA ASP A 290 -11.77 35.24 42.06
C ASP A 290 -12.69 36.47 42.01
N ARG A 291 -13.65 36.51 41.08
CA ARG A 291 -14.68 37.54 41.02
C ARG A 291 -15.95 37.02 40.35
N ASN A 292 -17.10 37.39 40.90
CA ASN A 292 -18.42 37.12 40.34
C ASN A 292 -19.16 38.45 40.19
N GLU A 293 -19.12 39.03 38.99
CA GLU A 293 -19.90 40.22 38.66
C GLU A 293 -21.24 39.73 38.10
N ARG A 294 -22.28 39.84 38.93
CA ARG A 294 -23.67 39.55 38.60
C ARG A 294 -24.42 40.83 38.30
#